data_AF-A0A1L3NJQ7-F1
#
_entry.id   AF-A0A1L3NJQ7-F1
#
_cell.length_a   1.000
_cell.length_b   1.000
_cell.length_c   1.000
_cell.angle_alpha   90.00
_cell.angle_beta   90.00
_cell.angle_gamma   90.00
#
_symmetry.space_group_name_H-M   'P 1'
#
loop_
_entity.id
_entity.type
_entity.pdbx_description
1 polymer ?
#
loop_
_entity_poly.entity_id
_entity_poly.type
_entity_poly.pdbx_seq_one_letter_code
_entity_poly.pdbx_strand_id
1 'polypeptide(L)'
;MKKITGLILKLIILVLLVFTIFIIFNSLILNKTKERFLPENAMNTYIRAADEVSENKLQVNWKYIAALDAVKNEGDFSKANIESAKTLGGSFLEISKNRKFKNTNYRLLNLDEVINKKSFSEEERKQVYKYLDKLNNIYPITPDEYKRQFIDELIPISKELYDEYGILPSVTIGQSILESDWGRSELSKKGNNLFGIKATPSWQGKVLNMETSENYNDKIKDNFRYYSSKENSIKDYANFLVKNKRYRENKVFRATEYKTQAKAIEKAGYSTKKDKDGNLLYSSLLGKIIREYNLQLIDSKTQEEISRK
;
A
#
# COMPACT_ATOMS: atom_id res chain seq x y z
N MET A 1 52.27 -41.07 -12.97
CA MET A 1 51.63 -40.75 -11.66
C MET A 1 50.99 -39.35 -11.60
N LYS A 2 51.66 -38.25 -12.01
CA LYS A 2 51.10 -36.87 -11.93
C LYS A 2 49.78 -36.59 -12.69
N LYS A 3 49.47 -37.33 -13.77
CA LYS A 3 48.22 -37.14 -14.54
C LYS A 3 46.98 -37.74 -13.85
N ILE A 4 47.16 -38.82 -13.08
CA ILE A 4 46.06 -39.53 -12.41
C ILE A 4 45.60 -38.72 -11.19
N THR A 5 46.53 -38.11 -10.44
CA THR A 5 46.21 -37.24 -9.31
C THR A 5 45.44 -35.98 -9.72
N GLY A 6 45.75 -35.40 -10.89
CA GLY A 6 45.00 -34.25 -11.43
C GLY A 6 43.57 -34.59 -11.86
N LEU A 7 43.32 -35.82 -12.34
CA LEU A 7 41.99 -36.28 -12.72
C LEU A 7 41.12 -36.53 -11.48
N ILE A 8 41.68 -37.16 -10.45
CA ILE A 8 41.00 -37.42 -9.18
C ILE A 8 40.63 -36.10 -8.49
N LEU A 9 41.53 -35.11 -8.48
CA LEU A 9 41.25 -33.81 -7.88
C LEU A 9 40.11 -33.07 -8.59
N LYS A 10 40.06 -33.12 -9.94
CA LYS A 10 38.96 -32.54 -10.72
C LYS A 10 37.62 -33.23 -10.45
N LEU A 11 37.63 -34.55 -10.25
CA LEU A 11 36.42 -35.32 -9.94
C LEU A 11 35.88 -34.95 -8.55
N ILE A 12 36.76 -34.82 -7.55
CA ILE A 12 36.39 -34.40 -6.19
C ILE A 12 35.78 -32.99 -6.20
N ILE A 13 36.40 -32.04 -6.92
CA ILE A 13 35.89 -30.68 -7.05
C ILE A 13 34.50 -30.69 -7.71
N LEU A 14 34.30 -31.48 -8.77
CA LEU A 14 33.01 -31.59 -9.45
C LEU A 14 31.92 -32.15 -8.53
N VAL A 15 32.22 -33.19 -7.76
CA VAL A 15 31.28 -33.79 -6.79
C VAL A 15 30.90 -32.78 -5.70
N LEU A 16 31.88 -32.04 -5.16
CA LEU A 16 31.61 -30.99 -4.18
C LEU A 16 30.73 -29.88 -4.76
N LEU A 17 30.97 -29.48 -6.00
CA LEU A 17 30.21 -28.42 -6.67
C LEU A 17 28.75 -28.84 -6.91
N VAL A 18 28.52 -30.07 -7.37
CA VAL A 18 27.18 -30.65 -7.53
C VAL A 18 26.45 -30.76 -6.17
N PHE A 19 27.15 -31.19 -5.13
CA PHE A 19 26.59 -31.29 -3.78
C PHE A 19 26.20 -29.91 -3.21
N THR A 20 27.02 -28.89 -3.47
CA THR A 20 26.74 -27.51 -3.04
C THR A 20 25.52 -26.95 -3.79
N ILE A 21 25.43 -27.19 -5.11
CA ILE A 21 24.25 -26.83 -5.91
C ILE A 21 23.00 -27.55 -5.40
N PHE A 22 23.10 -28.84 -5.07
CA PHE A 22 22.00 -29.62 -4.51
C PHE A 22 21.52 -29.08 -3.15
N ILE A 23 22.44 -28.68 -2.27
CA ILE A 23 22.09 -28.03 -1.00
C ILE A 23 21.40 -26.69 -1.24
N ILE A 24 21.94 -25.85 -2.13
CA ILE A 24 21.34 -24.55 -2.46
C ILE A 24 19.94 -24.75 -3.06
N PHE A 25 19.79 -25.71 -3.98
CA PHE A 25 18.52 -26.03 -4.62
C PHE A 25 17.50 -26.58 -3.62
N ASN A 26 17.88 -27.48 -2.72
CA ASN A 26 17.00 -27.96 -1.66
C ASN A 26 16.67 -26.88 -0.64
N SER A 27 17.61 -26.00 -0.30
CA SER A 27 17.35 -24.84 0.56
C SER A 27 16.38 -23.85 -0.10
N LEU A 28 16.47 -23.67 -1.42
CA LEU A 28 15.54 -22.86 -2.20
C LEU A 28 14.15 -23.51 -2.26
N ILE A 29 14.06 -24.83 -2.44
CA ILE A 29 12.79 -25.57 -2.40
C ILE A 29 12.17 -25.53 -1.00
N LEU A 30 12.94 -25.78 0.06
CA LEU A 30 12.48 -25.72 1.45
C LEU A 30 12.01 -24.32 1.86
N ASN A 31 12.69 -23.26 1.39
CA ASN A 31 12.20 -21.89 1.59
C ASN A 31 10.92 -21.60 0.80
N LYS A 32 10.72 -22.26 -0.34
CA LYS A 32 9.48 -22.15 -1.13
C LYS A 32 8.31 -22.91 -0.49
N THR A 33 8.58 -23.93 0.34
CA THR A 33 7.57 -24.77 1.01
C THR A 33 7.31 -24.41 2.47
N LYS A 34 7.97 -23.40 3.05
CA LYS A 34 7.65 -22.93 4.40
C LYS A 34 6.25 -22.31 4.38
N GLU A 35 5.28 -23.04 4.90
CA GLU A 35 3.88 -22.65 4.89
C GLU A 35 3.74 -21.28 5.56
N ARG A 36 3.19 -20.31 4.84
CA ARG A 36 2.94 -18.97 5.38
C ARG A 36 1.97 -19.13 6.55
N PHE A 37 2.23 -18.43 7.64
CA PHE A 37 1.30 -18.37 8.78
C PHE A 37 -0.13 -18.03 8.34
N LEU A 38 -0.27 -17.14 7.35
CA LEU A 38 -1.52 -16.86 6.66
C LEU A 38 -1.40 -17.27 5.18
N PRO A 39 -2.17 -18.27 4.72
CA PRO A 39 -2.26 -18.62 3.30
C PRO A 39 -2.70 -17.43 2.43
N GLU A 40 -2.21 -17.37 1.19
CA GLU A 40 -2.46 -16.23 0.30
C GLU A 40 -3.94 -16.07 -0.06
N ASN A 41 -4.65 -17.18 -0.29
CA ASN A 41 -6.09 -17.18 -0.52
C ASN A 41 -6.87 -16.61 0.67
N ALA A 42 -6.53 -16.99 1.90
CA ALA A 42 -7.13 -16.47 3.12
C ALA A 42 -6.85 -14.96 3.28
N MET A 43 -5.60 -14.54 3.09
CA MET A 43 -5.23 -13.11 3.09
C MET A 43 -6.03 -12.30 2.07
N ASN A 44 -6.16 -12.80 0.85
CA ASN A 44 -6.96 -12.16 -0.20
C ASN A 44 -8.44 -12.08 0.18
N THR A 45 -8.99 -13.09 0.85
CA THR A 45 -10.35 -13.06 1.39
C THR A 45 -10.53 -11.93 2.41
N TYR A 46 -9.63 -11.79 3.38
CA TYR A 46 -9.75 -10.73 4.39
C TYR A 46 -9.53 -9.32 3.83
N ILE A 47 -8.56 -9.14 2.92
CA ILE A 47 -8.35 -7.86 2.25
C ILE A 47 -9.60 -7.49 1.43
N ARG A 48 -10.15 -8.43 0.66
CA ARG A 48 -11.36 -8.20 -0.12
C ARG A 48 -12.57 -7.89 0.77
N ALA A 49 -12.74 -8.61 1.87
CA ALA A 49 -13.78 -8.34 2.84
C ALA A 49 -13.69 -6.91 3.38
N ALA A 50 -12.49 -6.50 3.82
CA ALA A 50 -12.24 -5.16 4.30
C ALA A 50 -12.57 -4.11 3.25
N ASP A 51 -12.12 -4.28 2.01
CA ASP A 51 -12.40 -3.33 0.93
C ASP A 51 -13.91 -3.23 0.62
N GLU A 52 -14.60 -4.38 0.50
CA GLU A 52 -16.04 -4.41 0.18
C GLU A 52 -16.88 -3.74 1.28
N VAL A 53 -16.57 -3.97 2.56
CA VAL A 53 -17.33 -3.31 3.65
C VAL A 53 -17.01 -1.82 3.76
N SER A 54 -15.80 -1.41 3.37
CA SER A 54 -15.29 -0.04 3.46
C SER A 54 -15.84 0.89 2.39
N GLU A 55 -16.37 0.34 1.28
CA GLU A 55 -16.83 1.12 0.13
C GLU A 55 -17.77 2.27 0.54
N ASN A 56 -17.34 3.51 0.25
CA ASN A 56 -18.01 4.77 0.64
C ASN A 56 -18.22 4.99 2.15
N LYS A 57 -17.46 4.30 3.02
CA LYS A 57 -17.56 4.39 4.49
C LYS A 57 -16.24 4.86 5.09
N LEU A 58 -15.45 3.96 5.67
CA LEU A 58 -14.10 4.18 6.19
C LEU A 58 -13.30 2.89 5.98
N GLN A 59 -11.98 3.00 5.89
CA GLN A 59 -11.09 1.88 5.60
C GLN A 59 -10.95 0.96 6.81
N VAL A 60 -11.52 -0.24 6.71
CA VAL A 60 -11.39 -1.29 7.73
C VAL A 60 -10.03 -1.96 7.62
N ASN A 61 -9.45 -2.31 8.78
CA ASN A 61 -8.19 -3.03 8.88
C ASN A 61 -8.43 -4.54 8.68
N TRP A 62 -7.96 -5.09 7.56
CA TRP A 62 -8.13 -6.51 7.26
C TRP A 62 -7.44 -7.45 8.25
N LYS A 63 -6.36 -7.00 8.91
CA LYS A 63 -5.64 -7.81 9.92
C LYS A 63 -6.48 -7.99 11.18
N TYR A 64 -7.29 -7.00 11.54
CA TYR A 64 -8.24 -7.12 12.65
C TYR A 64 -9.33 -8.14 12.33
N ILE A 65 -9.84 -8.14 11.09
CA ILE A 65 -10.80 -9.15 10.63
C ILE A 65 -10.19 -10.55 10.75
N ALA A 66 -8.98 -10.74 10.21
CA ALA A 66 -8.28 -12.01 10.23
C ALA A 66 -7.99 -12.51 11.66
N ALA A 67 -7.59 -11.63 12.58
CA ALA A 67 -7.34 -11.98 13.97
C ALA A 67 -8.60 -12.43 14.72
N LEU A 68 -9.74 -11.76 14.49
CA LEU A 68 -11.03 -12.15 15.08
C LEU A 68 -11.54 -13.46 14.49
N ASP A 69 -11.40 -13.66 13.18
CA ASP A 69 -11.83 -14.88 12.49
C ASP A 69 -10.95 -16.08 12.89
N ALA A 70 -9.65 -15.86 13.13
CA ALA A 70 -8.73 -16.87 13.63
C ALA A 70 -9.15 -17.43 14.99
N VAL A 71 -9.68 -16.60 15.91
CA VAL A 71 -10.19 -17.11 17.20
C VAL A 71 -11.38 -18.04 17.00
N LYS A 72 -12.33 -17.65 16.12
CA LYS A 72 -13.51 -18.47 15.81
C LYS A 72 -13.18 -19.81 15.15
N ASN A 73 -12.11 -19.83 14.35
CA ASN A 73 -11.68 -21.00 13.61
C ASN A 73 -10.47 -21.70 14.25
N GLU A 74 -10.16 -21.41 15.51
CA GLU A 74 -9.04 -22.03 16.25
C GLU A 74 -7.67 -21.92 15.54
N GLY A 75 -7.47 -20.83 14.78
CA GLY A 75 -6.25 -20.54 14.00
C GLY A 75 -6.22 -21.19 12.62
N ASP A 76 -7.26 -21.91 12.22
CA ASP A 76 -7.36 -22.54 10.90
C ASP A 76 -7.83 -21.55 9.82
N PHE A 77 -6.86 -20.89 9.18
CA PHE A 77 -7.13 -19.95 8.09
C PHE A 77 -7.61 -20.60 6.79
N SER A 78 -7.56 -21.93 6.66
CA SER A 78 -8.13 -22.61 5.47
C SER A 78 -9.65 -22.46 5.40
N LYS A 79 -10.29 -22.17 6.55
CA LYS A 79 -11.73 -21.90 6.69
C LYS A 79 -12.13 -20.46 6.38
N ALA A 80 -11.19 -19.59 5.99
CA ALA A 80 -11.47 -18.19 5.70
C ALA A 80 -12.61 -18.05 4.66
N ASN A 81 -13.71 -17.42 5.07
CA ASN A 81 -14.91 -17.24 4.27
C ASN A 81 -15.24 -15.76 4.10
N ILE A 82 -15.55 -15.34 2.86
CA ILE A 82 -15.81 -13.94 2.54
C ILE A 82 -17.00 -13.33 3.31
N GLU A 83 -18.08 -14.08 3.52
CA GLU A 83 -19.28 -13.55 4.19
C GLU A 83 -19.07 -13.43 5.70
N SER A 84 -18.38 -14.40 6.33
CA SER A 84 -17.94 -14.28 7.73
C SER A 84 -17.01 -13.08 7.90
N ALA A 85 -16.02 -12.95 7.01
CA ALA A 85 -15.05 -11.87 7.04
C ALA A 85 -15.72 -10.49 6.84
N LYS A 86 -16.71 -10.37 5.96
CA LYS A 86 -17.50 -9.14 5.79
C LYS A 86 -18.36 -8.83 7.01
N THR A 87 -18.94 -9.84 7.64
CA THR A 87 -19.72 -9.66 8.88
C THR A 87 -18.84 -9.14 10.02
N LEU A 88 -17.61 -9.67 10.14
CA LEU A 88 -16.61 -9.16 11.08
C LEU A 88 -16.16 -7.74 10.70
N GLY A 89 -15.79 -7.51 9.43
CA GLY A 89 -15.38 -6.19 8.95
C GLY A 89 -16.43 -5.10 9.15
N GLY A 90 -17.70 -5.40 8.87
CA GLY A 90 -18.81 -4.47 9.09
C GLY A 90 -19.00 -4.09 10.55
N SER A 91 -18.56 -4.92 11.51
CA SER A 91 -18.66 -4.61 12.93
C SER A 91 -17.72 -3.50 13.41
N PHE A 92 -16.70 -3.15 12.60
CA PHE A 92 -15.82 -2.01 12.83
C PHE A 92 -16.45 -0.67 12.43
N LEU A 93 -17.59 -0.68 11.74
CA LEU A 93 -18.22 0.54 11.22
C LEU A 93 -19.50 0.84 11.99
N GLU A 94 -19.57 2.02 12.56
CA GLU A 94 -20.73 2.50 13.33
C GLU A 94 -21.23 3.82 12.75
N ILE A 95 -22.54 3.99 12.61
CA ILE A 95 -23.11 5.27 12.19
C ILE A 95 -23.25 6.17 13.41
N SER A 96 -22.55 7.29 13.40
CA SER A 96 -22.70 8.35 14.39
C SER A 96 -23.86 9.27 14.02
N LYS A 97 -24.79 9.46 14.97
CA LYS A 97 -25.96 10.33 14.77
C LYS A 97 -25.63 11.82 14.91
N ASN A 98 -24.68 12.15 15.79
CA ASN A 98 -24.48 13.53 16.25
C ASN A 98 -23.14 14.14 15.80
N ARG A 99 -22.31 13.36 15.09
CA ARG A 99 -20.98 13.79 14.71
C ARG A 99 -20.57 13.24 13.36
N LYS A 100 -19.99 14.11 12.53
CA LYS A 100 -19.28 13.72 11.30
C LYS A 100 -17.80 13.53 11.58
N PHE A 101 -17.21 12.55 10.92
CA PHE A 101 -15.77 12.32 10.87
C PHE A 101 -15.31 12.67 9.46
N LYS A 102 -14.78 13.89 9.32
CA LYS A 102 -14.47 14.51 8.03
C LYS A 102 -15.69 14.49 7.09
N ASN A 103 -15.68 13.65 6.05
CA ASN A 103 -16.68 13.60 4.99
C ASN A 103 -17.79 12.56 5.22
N THR A 104 -17.81 11.88 6.36
CA THR A 104 -18.74 10.76 6.62
C THR A 104 -19.35 10.81 8.01
N ASN A 105 -20.51 10.17 8.18
CA ASN A 105 -21.13 9.93 9.49
C ASN A 105 -20.69 8.59 10.09
N TYR A 106 -19.90 7.79 9.37
CA TYR A 106 -19.33 6.57 9.92
C TYR A 106 -18.20 6.88 10.88
N ARG A 107 -18.17 6.15 11.99
CA ARG A 107 -17.10 6.06 12.97
C ARG A 107 -16.42 4.70 12.80
N LEU A 108 -15.10 4.70 12.76
CA LEU A 108 -14.31 3.47 12.74
C LEU A 108 -14.00 3.07 14.18
N LEU A 109 -14.56 1.93 14.61
CA LEU A 109 -14.29 1.34 15.92
C LEU A 109 -12.88 0.77 15.93
N ASN A 110 -12.22 0.86 17.09
CA ASN A 110 -10.98 0.13 17.29
C ASN A 110 -11.21 -1.34 17.67
N LEU A 111 -10.14 -2.13 17.71
CA LEU A 111 -10.22 -3.56 17.99
C LEU A 111 -10.84 -3.88 19.35
N ASP A 112 -10.46 -3.18 20.43
CA ASP A 112 -11.03 -3.42 21.76
C ASP A 112 -12.52 -3.13 21.83
N GLU A 113 -12.98 -2.06 21.16
CA GLU A 113 -14.41 -1.75 21.06
C GLU A 113 -15.19 -2.88 20.37
N VAL A 114 -14.63 -3.46 19.30
CA VAL A 114 -15.26 -4.59 18.59
C VAL A 114 -15.23 -5.87 19.40
N ILE A 115 -14.11 -6.19 20.06
CA ILE A 115 -13.98 -7.34 20.98
C ILE A 115 -15.06 -7.25 22.07
N ASN A 116 -15.19 -6.08 22.71
CA ASN A 116 -16.19 -5.84 23.75
C ASN A 116 -17.62 -5.97 23.20
N LYS A 117 -17.91 -5.34 22.06
CA LYS A 117 -19.23 -5.36 21.42
C LYS A 117 -19.66 -6.77 20.97
N LYS A 118 -18.70 -7.64 20.68
CA LYS A 118 -18.93 -9.03 20.28
C LYS A 118 -18.90 -10.00 21.47
N SER A 119 -18.72 -9.51 22.70
CA SER A 119 -18.71 -10.30 23.93
C SER A 119 -17.66 -11.41 23.96
N PHE A 120 -16.47 -11.15 23.40
CA PHE A 120 -15.33 -12.06 23.53
C PHE A 120 -14.90 -12.13 25.01
N SER A 121 -14.62 -13.33 25.50
CA SER A 121 -14.03 -13.56 26.82
C SER A 121 -12.60 -13.01 26.90
N GLU A 122 -12.07 -12.84 28.12
CA GLU A 122 -10.69 -12.39 28.30
C GLU A 122 -9.66 -13.36 27.72
N GLU A 123 -9.96 -14.66 27.67
CA GLU A 123 -9.08 -15.65 27.04
C GLU A 123 -9.10 -15.53 25.51
N GLU A 124 -10.28 -15.32 24.92
CA GLU A 124 -10.41 -15.04 23.48
C GLU A 124 -9.74 -13.72 23.11
N ARG A 125 -9.87 -12.66 23.94
CA ARG A 125 -9.16 -11.39 23.75
C ARG A 125 -7.65 -11.61 23.62
N LYS A 126 -7.05 -12.38 24.54
CA LYS A 126 -5.61 -12.72 24.47
C LYS A 126 -5.27 -13.43 23.17
N GLN A 127 -6.11 -14.37 22.71
CA GLN A 127 -5.88 -15.06 21.44
C GLN A 127 -5.98 -14.13 20.23
N VAL A 128 -6.94 -13.18 20.22
CA VAL A 128 -7.04 -12.16 19.15
C VAL A 128 -5.71 -11.40 19.04
N TYR A 129 -5.19 -10.90 20.15
CA TYR A 129 -3.93 -10.15 20.14
C TYR A 129 -2.72 -11.02 19.78
N LYS A 130 -2.70 -12.29 20.20
CA LYS A 130 -1.66 -13.26 19.78
C LYS A 130 -1.67 -13.50 18.28
N TYR A 131 -2.85 -13.61 17.65
CA TYR A 131 -2.95 -13.73 16.20
C TYR A 131 -2.60 -12.44 15.48
N LEU A 132 -3.04 -11.29 16.01
CA LEU A 132 -2.70 -9.98 15.45
C LEU A 132 -1.19 -9.74 15.44
N ASP A 133 -0.47 -10.09 16.51
CA ASP A 133 0.98 -9.96 16.58
C ASP A 133 1.68 -10.71 15.43
N LYS A 134 1.27 -11.96 15.18
CA LYS A 134 1.77 -12.75 14.05
C LYS A 134 1.41 -12.14 12.70
N LEU A 135 0.27 -11.46 12.59
CA LEU A 135 -0.18 -10.80 11.36
C LEU A 135 0.51 -9.45 11.10
N ASN A 136 1.10 -8.80 12.11
CA ASN A 136 1.69 -7.46 11.97
C ASN A 136 2.74 -7.39 10.85
N ASN A 137 3.55 -8.44 10.70
CA ASN A 137 4.60 -8.53 9.67
C ASN A 137 4.16 -9.24 8.38
N ILE A 138 2.87 -9.57 8.23
CA ILE A 138 2.34 -10.20 7.01
C ILE A 138 2.00 -9.12 5.98
N TYR A 139 2.57 -9.28 4.78
CA TYR A 139 2.32 -8.46 3.60
C TYR A 139 2.00 -9.37 2.40
N PRO A 140 1.15 -8.93 1.46
CA PRO A 140 1.09 -9.56 0.15
C PRO A 140 2.47 -9.58 -0.53
N ILE A 141 3.17 -8.46 -0.47
CA ILE A 141 4.59 -8.34 -0.86
C ILE A 141 5.35 -7.68 0.28
N THR A 142 6.26 -8.43 0.90
CA THR A 142 7.12 -7.90 1.95
C THR A 142 8.04 -6.82 1.36
N PRO A 143 7.97 -5.55 1.81
CA PRO A 143 8.90 -4.53 1.37
C PRO A 143 10.33 -4.90 1.80
N ASP A 144 11.33 -4.54 0.99
CA ASP A 144 12.71 -4.50 1.45
C ASP A 144 12.92 -3.30 2.39
N GLU A 145 14.12 -3.18 2.96
CA GLU A 145 14.41 -2.12 3.93
C GLU A 145 14.31 -0.72 3.34
N TYR A 146 14.78 -0.54 2.10
CA TYR A 146 14.67 0.73 1.39
C TYR A 146 13.20 1.12 1.19
N LYS A 147 12.36 0.18 0.76
CA LYS A 147 10.93 0.40 0.53
C LYS A 147 10.19 0.73 1.83
N ARG A 148 10.53 0.06 2.94
CA ARG A 148 10.00 0.40 4.27
C ARG A 148 10.33 1.83 4.66
N GLN A 149 11.61 2.18 4.60
CA GLN A 149 12.07 3.53 4.93
C GLN A 149 11.40 4.60 4.06
N PHE A 150 11.26 4.33 2.75
CA PHE A 150 10.54 5.23 1.85
C PHE A 150 9.07 5.41 2.26
N ILE A 151 8.36 4.34 2.63
CA ILE A 151 6.98 4.45 3.12
C ILE A 151 6.95 5.23 4.43
N ASP A 152 7.78 4.86 5.40
CA ASP A 152 7.80 5.44 6.75
C ASP A 152 8.10 6.95 6.74
N GLU A 153 9.04 7.39 5.89
CA GLU A 153 9.37 8.81 5.68
C GLU A 153 8.16 9.64 5.24
N LEU A 154 7.25 9.06 4.46
CA LEU A 154 6.11 9.77 3.87
C LEU A 154 4.84 9.71 4.73
N ILE A 155 4.79 8.85 5.76
CA ILE A 155 3.61 8.72 6.64
C ILE A 155 3.24 10.05 7.30
N PRO A 156 4.15 10.80 7.96
CA PRO A 156 3.77 12.02 8.69
C PRO A 156 3.10 13.04 7.78
N ILE A 157 3.74 13.40 6.67
CA ILE A 157 3.20 14.40 5.73
C ILE A 157 1.91 13.93 5.07
N SER A 158 1.78 12.65 4.75
CA SER A 158 0.56 12.13 4.13
C SER A 158 -0.64 12.16 5.08
N LYS A 159 -0.42 11.98 6.40
CA LYS A 159 -1.45 12.19 7.43
C LYS A 159 -1.84 13.66 7.57
N GLU A 160 -0.90 14.59 7.48
CA GLU A 160 -1.19 16.03 7.46
C GLU A 160 -2.06 16.41 6.26
N LEU A 161 -1.72 15.95 5.05
CA LEU A 161 -2.52 16.21 3.85
C LEU A 161 -3.93 15.60 3.92
N TYR A 162 -4.07 14.45 4.59
CA TYR A 162 -5.39 13.88 4.85
C TYR A 162 -6.22 14.76 5.77
N ASP A 163 -5.61 15.29 6.82
CA ASP A 163 -6.28 16.19 7.75
C ASP A 163 -6.68 17.50 7.07
N GLU A 164 -5.78 18.09 6.29
CA GLU A 164 -5.99 19.39 5.65
C GLU A 164 -6.91 19.32 4.41
N TYR A 165 -6.69 18.33 3.54
CA TYR A 165 -7.33 18.29 2.21
C TYR A 165 -8.18 17.04 1.96
N GLY A 166 -8.14 16.03 2.83
CA GLY A 166 -8.85 14.77 2.61
C GLY A 166 -8.20 13.86 1.57
N ILE A 167 -6.92 14.03 1.25
CA ILE A 167 -6.14 13.10 0.41
C ILE A 167 -5.66 11.96 1.29
N LEU A 168 -6.04 10.72 1.01
CA LEU A 168 -5.73 9.59 1.88
C LEU A 168 -4.23 9.31 1.93
N PRO A 169 -3.67 8.95 3.11
CA PRO A 169 -2.26 8.61 3.25
C PRO A 169 -1.80 7.55 2.24
N SER A 170 -2.59 6.49 2.07
CA SER A 170 -2.30 5.41 1.13
C SER A 170 -2.23 5.89 -0.32
N VAL A 171 -3.06 6.87 -0.70
CA VAL A 171 -3.10 7.46 -2.05
C VAL A 171 -1.88 8.34 -2.27
N THR A 172 -1.53 9.20 -1.31
CA THR A 172 -0.31 10.03 -1.40
C THR A 172 0.94 9.16 -1.54
N ILE A 173 1.10 8.15 -0.67
CA ILE A 173 2.26 7.27 -0.69
C ILE A 173 2.24 6.39 -1.95
N GLY A 174 1.09 5.81 -2.30
CA GLY A 174 0.93 4.96 -3.48
C GLY A 174 1.23 5.68 -4.79
N GLN A 175 0.75 6.92 -4.95
CA GLN A 175 1.11 7.75 -6.12
C GLN A 175 2.58 8.14 -6.08
N SER A 176 3.13 8.51 -4.92
CA SER A 176 4.58 8.77 -4.81
C SER A 176 5.38 7.57 -5.30
N ILE A 177 5.04 6.35 -4.88
CA ILE A 177 5.69 5.12 -5.32
C ILE A 177 5.57 4.94 -6.85
N LEU A 178 4.35 5.07 -7.38
CA LEU A 178 4.06 4.83 -8.80
C LEU A 178 4.76 5.83 -9.73
N GLU A 179 4.75 7.11 -9.36
CA GLU A 179 5.26 8.20 -10.21
C GLU A 179 6.79 8.35 -10.13
N SER A 180 7.41 7.93 -9.03
CA SER A 180 8.85 8.14 -8.79
C SER A 180 9.70 6.87 -8.82
N ASP A 181 9.09 5.71 -9.04
CA ASP A 181 9.72 4.40 -8.80
C ASP A 181 10.37 4.33 -7.41
N TRP A 182 9.56 4.50 -6.36
CA TRP A 182 10.05 4.53 -4.96
C TRP A 182 11.12 5.61 -4.71
N GLY A 183 11.00 6.77 -5.35
CA GLY A 183 11.97 7.86 -5.28
C GLY A 183 13.25 7.62 -6.06
N ARG A 184 13.34 6.54 -6.86
CA ARG A 184 14.57 6.15 -7.56
C ARG A 184 14.71 6.78 -8.94
N SER A 185 13.65 7.37 -9.48
CA SER A 185 13.71 8.09 -10.75
C SER A 185 14.77 9.20 -10.69
N GLU A 186 15.44 9.47 -11.81
CA GLU A 186 16.47 10.51 -11.87
C GLU A 186 15.91 11.89 -11.46
N LEU A 187 14.67 12.20 -11.85
CA LEU A 187 14.00 13.44 -11.47
C LEU A 187 13.75 13.52 -9.95
N SER A 188 13.34 12.41 -9.34
CA SER A 188 13.14 12.36 -7.89
C SER A 188 14.45 12.44 -7.12
N LYS A 189 15.52 11.75 -7.58
CA LYS A 189 16.84 11.81 -6.94
C LYS A 189 17.48 13.20 -7.04
N LYS A 190 17.40 13.83 -8.21
CA LYS A 190 18.07 15.12 -8.46
C LYS A 190 17.24 16.31 -8.01
N GLY A 191 15.92 16.23 -8.11
CA GLY A 191 15.01 17.37 -7.89
C GLY A 191 14.03 17.19 -6.74
N ASN A 192 14.07 16.07 -6.01
CA ASN A 192 13.04 15.66 -5.03
C ASN A 192 11.61 15.66 -5.59
N ASN A 193 11.45 15.69 -6.92
CA ASN A 193 10.14 15.78 -7.57
C ASN A 193 9.58 14.37 -7.75
N LEU A 194 8.69 13.98 -6.85
CA LEU A 194 8.13 12.62 -6.80
C LEU A 194 7.00 12.42 -7.83
N PHE A 195 6.39 13.50 -8.32
CA PHE A 195 5.15 13.45 -9.12
C PHE A 195 5.33 13.95 -10.56
N GLY A 196 6.57 14.20 -10.99
CA GLY A 196 6.85 14.65 -12.36
C GLY A 196 6.28 16.04 -12.69
N ILE A 197 6.06 16.91 -11.69
CA ILE A 197 5.39 18.19 -11.94
C ILE A 197 6.32 19.11 -12.75
N LYS A 198 5.89 19.47 -13.97
CA LYS A 198 6.59 20.41 -14.85
C LYS A 198 6.57 21.83 -14.26
N ALA A 199 7.64 22.58 -14.49
CA ALA A 199 7.72 24.00 -14.17
C ALA A 199 6.99 24.82 -15.24
N THR A 200 5.83 25.36 -14.89
CA THR A 200 5.06 26.28 -15.73
C THR A 200 5.66 27.69 -15.68
N PRO A 201 5.32 28.61 -16.60
CA PRO A 201 5.79 30.00 -16.53
C PRO A 201 5.45 30.72 -15.21
N SER A 202 4.40 30.27 -14.52
CA SER A 202 3.99 30.77 -13.20
C SER A 202 4.80 30.19 -12.03
N TRP A 203 5.67 29.21 -12.25
CA TRP A 203 6.51 28.62 -11.23
C TRP A 203 7.69 29.54 -10.90
N GLN A 204 7.79 29.97 -9.64
CA GLN A 204 8.83 30.88 -9.17
C GLN A 204 9.95 30.17 -8.38
N GLY A 205 9.84 28.85 -8.19
CA GLY A 205 10.84 28.06 -7.47
C GLY A 205 11.99 27.62 -8.36
N LYS A 206 12.92 26.85 -7.78
CA LYS A 206 14.02 26.24 -8.53
C LYS A 206 13.48 25.32 -9.64
N VAL A 207 14.22 25.25 -10.74
CA VAL A 207 13.89 24.42 -11.91
C VAL A 207 15.04 23.46 -12.18
N LEU A 208 14.70 22.21 -12.49
CA LEU A 208 15.63 21.22 -13.00
C LEU A 208 15.30 20.96 -14.47
N ASN A 209 16.25 21.27 -15.36
CA ASN A 209 16.15 20.92 -16.77
C ASN A 209 16.63 19.48 -16.98
N MET A 210 15.82 18.65 -17.63
CA MET A 210 16.17 17.25 -17.92
C MET A 210 15.78 16.88 -19.34
N GLU A 211 16.58 16.02 -19.97
CA GLU A 211 16.16 15.32 -21.17
C GLU A 211 15.13 14.25 -20.80
N THR A 212 14.01 14.27 -21.49
CA THR A 212 12.91 13.31 -21.39
C THR A 212 12.70 12.66 -22.75
N SER A 213 12.10 11.48 -22.75
CA SER A 213 11.62 10.85 -23.97
C SER A 213 10.10 10.95 -23.97
N GLU A 214 9.53 11.87 -24.75
CA GLU A 214 8.08 11.89 -24.97
C GLU A 214 7.67 10.81 -25.99
N ASN A 215 8.61 10.35 -26.85
CA ASN A 215 8.47 9.21 -27.77
C ASN A 215 9.78 8.40 -27.85
N TYR A 216 9.72 7.15 -28.36
CA TYR A 216 10.88 6.25 -28.47
C TYR A 216 12.09 6.83 -29.24
N ASN A 217 11.88 7.85 -30.08
CA ASN A 217 12.90 8.40 -30.97
C ASN A 217 13.32 9.86 -30.68
N ASP A 218 12.64 10.57 -29.76
CA ASP A 218 12.90 11.99 -29.51
C ASP A 218 13.29 12.24 -28.05
N LYS A 219 14.46 12.85 -27.85
CA LYS A 219 14.88 13.42 -26.57
C LYS A 219 14.51 14.89 -26.54
N ILE A 220 13.53 15.25 -25.73
CA ILE A 220 13.08 16.63 -25.54
C ILE A 220 13.60 17.12 -24.19
N LYS A 221 14.07 18.37 -24.12
CA LYS A 221 14.39 18.99 -22.84
C LYS A 221 13.12 19.56 -22.22
N ASP A 222 12.80 19.10 -21.02
CA ASP A 222 11.70 19.63 -20.22
C ASP A 222 12.21 20.32 -18.96
N ASN A 223 11.41 21.27 -18.47
CA ASN A 223 11.66 21.96 -17.22
C ASN A 223 10.75 21.37 -16.14
N PHE A 224 11.35 20.82 -15.09
CA PHE A 224 10.63 20.29 -13.93
C PHE A 224 10.83 21.17 -12.70
N ARG A 225 9.84 21.19 -11.82
CA ARG A 225 10.00 21.82 -10.52
C ARG A 225 11.06 21.08 -9.73
N TYR A 226 11.93 21.83 -9.05
CA TYR A 226 12.89 21.31 -8.10
C TYR A 226 12.42 21.67 -6.68
N TYR A 227 12.51 20.71 -5.76
CA TYR A 227 12.16 20.89 -4.37
C TYR A 227 13.36 20.63 -3.46
N SER A 228 13.43 21.34 -2.35
CA SER A 228 14.47 21.11 -1.33
C SER A 228 14.28 19.80 -0.56
N SER A 229 13.08 19.22 -0.57
CA SER A 229 12.75 17.95 0.09
C SER A 229 11.58 17.25 -0.61
N LYS A 230 11.44 15.93 -0.38
CA LYS A 230 10.27 15.16 -0.82
C LYS A 230 8.97 15.69 -0.22
N GLU A 231 9.02 16.15 1.02
CA GLU A 231 7.89 16.78 1.71
C GLU A 231 7.37 18.00 0.93
N ASN A 232 8.27 18.87 0.45
CA ASN A 232 7.88 20.02 -0.38
C ASN A 232 7.28 19.60 -1.72
N SER A 233 7.76 18.50 -2.33
CA SER A 233 7.12 17.93 -3.52
C SER A 233 5.71 17.41 -3.23
N ILE A 234 5.49 16.81 -2.07
CA ILE A 234 4.19 16.26 -1.66
C ILE A 234 3.20 17.39 -1.35
N LYS A 235 3.64 18.46 -0.67
CA LYS A 235 2.84 19.67 -0.43
C LYS A 235 2.46 20.35 -1.74
N ASP A 236 3.36 20.46 -2.71
CA ASP A 236 3.05 21.05 -4.02
C ASP A 236 2.11 20.16 -4.86
N TYR A 237 2.27 18.83 -4.79
CA TYR A 237 1.32 17.88 -5.38
C TYR A 237 -0.10 18.04 -4.79
N ALA A 238 -0.25 18.17 -3.47
CA ALA A 238 -1.54 18.41 -2.85
C ALA A 238 -2.15 19.73 -3.34
N ASN A 239 -1.35 20.80 -3.40
CA ASN A 239 -1.76 22.09 -3.96
C ASN A 239 -2.20 21.99 -5.41
N PHE A 240 -1.50 21.22 -6.25
CA PHE A 240 -1.89 20.97 -7.63
C PHE A 240 -3.29 20.34 -7.71
N LEU A 241 -3.56 19.32 -6.90
CA LEU A 241 -4.88 18.69 -6.86
C LEU A 241 -5.95 19.69 -6.38
N VAL A 242 -5.70 20.40 -5.29
CA VAL A 242 -6.68 21.29 -4.63
C VAL A 242 -7.05 22.48 -5.50
N LYS A 243 -6.06 23.06 -6.21
CA LYS A 243 -6.27 24.22 -7.10
C LYS A 243 -7.01 23.86 -8.38
N ASN A 244 -6.91 22.61 -8.84
CA ASN A 244 -7.56 22.20 -10.08
C ASN A 244 -8.99 21.70 -9.84
N LYS A 245 -9.97 22.49 -10.29
CA LYS A 245 -11.42 22.27 -10.07
C LYS A 245 -11.88 20.85 -10.44
N ARG A 246 -11.27 20.22 -11.45
CA ARG A 246 -11.64 18.87 -11.92
C ARG A 246 -11.59 17.80 -10.83
N TYR A 247 -10.65 17.90 -9.88
CA TYR A 247 -10.53 16.92 -8.79
C TYR A 247 -11.64 17.11 -7.74
N ARG A 248 -12.04 18.35 -7.48
CA ARG A 248 -13.19 18.67 -6.61
C ARG A 248 -14.51 18.21 -7.24
N GLU A 249 -14.72 18.48 -8.53
CA GLU A 249 -15.91 18.07 -9.28
C GLU A 249 -16.08 16.55 -9.32
N ASN A 250 -14.97 15.81 -9.41
CA ASN A 250 -14.94 14.35 -9.34
C ASN A 250 -14.92 13.79 -7.90
N LYS A 251 -15.12 14.64 -6.89
CA LYS A 251 -15.25 14.25 -5.47
C LYS A 251 -14.01 13.57 -4.86
N VAL A 252 -12.80 13.84 -5.38
CA VAL A 252 -11.54 13.25 -4.88
C VAL A 252 -11.39 13.46 -3.37
N PHE A 253 -11.57 14.69 -2.90
CA PHE A 253 -11.42 15.07 -1.50
C PHE A 253 -12.57 14.63 -0.58
N ARG A 254 -13.63 14.04 -1.14
CA ARG A 254 -14.77 13.49 -0.38
C ARG A 254 -14.71 11.98 -0.21
N ALA A 255 -13.89 11.30 -1.01
CA ALA A 255 -13.68 9.87 -0.88
C ALA A 255 -13.06 9.55 0.49
N THR A 256 -13.49 8.44 1.08
CA THR A 256 -13.10 8.03 2.44
C THR A 256 -12.35 6.69 2.48
N GLU A 257 -12.19 6.06 1.32
CA GLU A 257 -11.34 4.88 1.13
C GLU A 257 -10.64 4.96 -0.23
N TYR A 258 -9.52 4.25 -0.34
CA TYR A 258 -8.54 4.46 -1.39
C TYR A 258 -9.02 4.08 -2.79
N LYS A 259 -9.90 3.08 -2.95
CA LYS A 259 -10.44 2.65 -4.25
C LYS A 259 -11.33 3.74 -4.84
N THR A 260 -12.24 4.30 -4.06
CA THR A 260 -13.09 5.41 -4.50
C THR A 260 -12.25 6.65 -4.80
N GLN A 261 -11.24 6.94 -3.98
CA GLN A 261 -10.36 8.09 -4.25
C GLN A 261 -9.51 7.90 -5.51
N ALA A 262 -8.93 6.71 -5.72
CA ALA A 262 -8.16 6.36 -6.92
C ALA A 262 -9.03 6.45 -8.19
N LYS A 263 -10.27 5.93 -8.15
CA LYS A 263 -11.25 6.06 -9.24
C LYS A 263 -11.60 7.52 -9.51
N ALA A 264 -11.81 8.33 -8.48
CA ALA A 264 -12.09 9.75 -8.62
C ALA A 264 -10.92 10.52 -9.25
N ILE A 265 -9.68 10.20 -8.87
CA ILE A 265 -8.44 10.78 -9.42
C ILE A 265 -8.28 10.41 -10.90
N GLU A 266 -8.52 9.15 -11.26
CA GLU A 266 -8.49 8.69 -12.64
C GLU A 266 -9.57 9.37 -13.48
N LYS A 267 -10.81 9.42 -12.99
CA LYS A 267 -11.92 10.09 -13.67
C LYS A 267 -11.68 11.59 -13.86
N ALA A 268 -10.96 12.22 -12.93
CA ALA A 268 -10.53 13.61 -13.04
C ALA A 268 -9.42 13.84 -14.09
N GLY A 269 -8.91 12.78 -14.73
CA GLY A 269 -7.91 12.86 -15.79
C GLY A 269 -6.49 13.08 -15.27
N TYR A 270 -6.13 12.44 -14.14
CA TYR A 270 -4.75 12.46 -13.63
C TYR A 270 -3.78 11.77 -14.60
N SER A 271 -4.20 10.66 -15.22
CA SER A 271 -3.42 9.91 -16.20
C SER A 271 -4.29 9.48 -17.37
N THR A 272 -3.71 9.44 -18.56
CA THR A 272 -4.34 8.93 -19.79
C THR A 272 -3.96 7.48 -20.10
N LYS A 273 -3.19 6.82 -19.20
CA LYS A 273 -2.70 5.46 -19.40
C LYS A 273 -3.87 4.48 -19.54
N LYS A 274 -3.87 3.72 -20.63
CA LYS A 274 -4.88 2.71 -20.95
C LYS A 274 -4.27 1.30 -20.96
N ASP A 275 -5.11 0.30 -20.70
CA ASP A 275 -4.79 -1.10 -20.99
C ASP A 275 -4.87 -1.40 -22.50
N LYS A 276 -4.63 -2.67 -22.86
CA LYS A 276 -4.68 -3.15 -24.24
C LYS A 276 -6.07 -3.03 -24.88
N ASP A 277 -7.12 -2.95 -24.07
CA ASP A 277 -8.52 -2.89 -24.49
C ASP A 277 -9.04 -1.43 -24.49
N GLY A 278 -8.17 -0.46 -24.19
CA GLY A 278 -8.48 0.97 -24.21
C GLY A 278 -9.09 1.52 -22.92
N ASN A 279 -9.18 0.72 -21.86
CA ASN A 279 -9.72 1.16 -20.56
C ASN A 279 -8.66 1.89 -19.75
N LEU A 280 -9.07 2.92 -19.00
CA LEU A 280 -8.16 3.62 -18.08
C LEU A 280 -7.66 2.65 -17.00
N LEU A 281 -6.36 2.71 -16.71
CA LEU A 281 -5.66 1.73 -15.89
C LEU A 281 -5.12 2.31 -14.56
N TYR A 282 -5.09 3.62 -14.43
CA TYR A 282 -4.44 4.31 -13.31
C TYR A 282 -5.00 3.91 -11.94
N SER A 283 -6.32 3.90 -11.78
CA SER A 283 -6.96 3.56 -10.50
C SER A 283 -6.62 2.14 -10.06
N SER A 284 -6.53 1.21 -11.03
CA SER A 284 -6.17 -0.19 -10.77
C SER A 284 -4.69 -0.35 -10.37
N LEU A 285 -3.77 0.38 -11.00
CA LEU A 285 -2.33 0.36 -10.67
C LEU A 285 -2.09 0.91 -9.26
N LEU A 286 -2.71 2.06 -8.96
CA LEU A 286 -2.62 2.66 -7.65
C LEU A 286 -3.21 1.74 -6.57
N GLY A 287 -4.40 1.20 -6.82
CA GLY A 287 -5.03 0.27 -5.89
C GLY A 287 -4.24 -1.03 -5.68
N LYS A 288 -3.52 -1.49 -6.70
CA LYS A 288 -2.61 -2.65 -6.61
C LYS A 288 -1.43 -2.33 -5.68
N ILE A 289 -0.71 -1.23 -5.90
CA ILE A 289 0.42 -0.81 -5.04
C ILE A 289 -0.04 -0.66 -3.59
N ILE A 290 -1.19 -0.01 -3.37
CA ILE A 290 -1.74 0.19 -2.03
C ILE A 290 -1.96 -1.16 -1.32
N ARG A 291 -2.60 -2.13 -1.99
CA ARG A 291 -2.82 -3.46 -1.42
C ARG A 291 -1.53 -4.24 -1.20
N GLU A 292 -0.63 -4.25 -2.19
CA GLU A 292 0.61 -5.05 -2.13
C GLU A 292 1.48 -4.72 -0.92
N TYR A 293 1.51 -3.44 -0.55
CA TYR A 293 2.33 -2.92 0.55
C TYR A 293 1.52 -2.52 1.79
N ASN A 294 0.25 -2.96 1.88
CA ASN A 294 -0.63 -2.68 3.02
C ASN A 294 -0.83 -1.19 3.35
N LEU A 295 -0.72 -0.29 2.37
CA LEU A 295 -0.80 1.16 2.62
C LEU A 295 -2.18 1.58 3.13
N GLN A 296 -3.23 0.86 2.76
CA GLN A 296 -4.60 1.06 3.27
C GLN A 296 -4.71 0.87 4.80
N LEU A 297 -3.77 0.17 5.43
CA LEU A 297 -3.74 0.07 6.90
C LEU A 297 -3.34 1.40 7.56
N ILE A 298 -2.59 2.27 6.85
CA ILE A 298 -2.26 3.61 7.31
C ILE A 298 -3.52 4.48 7.34
N ASP A 299 -4.37 4.37 6.32
CA ASP A 299 -5.68 5.04 6.27
C ASP A 299 -6.55 4.59 7.46
N SER A 300 -6.65 3.27 7.67
CA SER A 300 -7.44 2.69 8.75
C SER A 300 -7.00 3.23 10.12
N LYS A 301 -5.70 3.19 10.42
CA LYS A 301 -5.13 3.72 11.66
C LYS A 301 -5.41 5.23 11.82
N THR A 302 -5.23 6.00 10.75
CA THR A 302 -5.45 7.46 10.78
C THR A 302 -6.92 7.79 11.03
N GLN A 303 -7.84 7.05 10.41
CA GLN A 303 -9.29 7.23 10.57
C GLN A 303 -9.78 6.77 11.95
N GLU A 304 -9.20 5.72 12.52
CA GLU A 304 -9.45 5.28 13.90
C GLU A 304 -9.04 6.36 14.91
N GLU A 305 -7.85 6.97 14.74
CA GLU A 305 -7.38 8.08 15.59
C GLU A 305 -8.34 9.29 15.55
N ILE A 306 -8.86 9.64 14.36
CA ILE A 306 -9.85 10.72 14.20
C ILE A 306 -11.21 10.33 14.80
N SER A 307 -11.54 9.04 14.78
CA SER A 307 -12.80 8.51 15.33
C SER A 307 -12.85 8.51 16.86
N ARG A 308 -11.68 8.57 17.52
CA ARG A 308 -11.54 8.59 19.00
C ARG A 308 -11.51 9.98 19.61
N LYS A 309 -10.85 10.94 18.95
CA LYS A 309 -10.98 12.37 19.29
C LYS A 309 -12.43 12.74 19.15
#